data_AF-A0A1H5UXI0-F1
#
_entry.id   AF-A0A1H5UXI0-F1
#
_cell.length_a   1.000
_cell.length_b   1.000
_cell.length_c   1.000
_cell.angle_alpha   90.00
_cell.angle_beta   90.00
_cell.angle_gamma   90.00
#
_symmetry.space_group_name_H-M   'P 1'
#
loop_
_entity.id
_entity.type
_entity.pdbx_description
1 polymer ?
#
loop_
_entity_poly.entity_id
_entity_poly.type
_entity_poly.pdbx_seq_one_letter_code
_entity_poly.pdbx_strand_id
1 'polypeptide(L)'
;MKLATKYAAKPIEELPLLFQRILQNTIRDYYRRQKIRSLWTSLFSSFTPDDRDKNHEDFDILETLPIKQESNDPSTQLEKAQLIQLIEEAIKTLPLRQREAFILRYWEEMSLAETAIIMNCSEGSVKTHCSRATHTLATILKAKGVEL
;
A
#
# COMPACT_ATOMS: atom_id res chain seq x y z
N MET A 1 -24.39 -4.20 0.99
CA MET A 1 -24.50 -4.36 2.46
C MET A 1 -24.30 -5.83 2.85
N LYS A 2 -23.12 -6.22 3.36
CA LYS A 2 -22.82 -7.63 3.76
C LYS A 2 -23.75 -8.16 4.86
N LEU A 3 -24.27 -7.28 5.71
CA LEU A 3 -25.17 -7.61 6.82
C LEU A 3 -26.51 -8.18 6.29
N ALA A 4 -27.17 -7.44 5.40
CA ALA A 4 -28.48 -7.79 4.85
C ALA A 4 -28.44 -9.04 3.94
N THR A 5 -27.30 -9.37 3.34
CA THR A 5 -27.20 -10.54 2.45
C THR A 5 -26.75 -11.80 3.17
N LYS A 6 -25.87 -11.70 4.18
CA LYS A 6 -25.31 -12.87 4.89
C LYS A 6 -25.98 -13.19 6.22
N TYR A 7 -26.68 -12.23 6.82
CA TYR A 7 -27.22 -12.36 8.18
C TYR A 7 -28.72 -12.05 8.26
N ALA A 8 -29.45 -12.03 7.14
CA ALA A 8 -30.89 -11.74 7.11
C ALA A 8 -31.73 -12.67 7.98
N ALA A 9 -31.32 -13.93 8.14
CA ALA A 9 -32.06 -14.95 8.89
C ALA A 9 -31.77 -14.93 10.41
N LYS A 10 -30.92 -14.03 10.89
CA LYS A 10 -30.58 -13.92 12.31
C LYS A 10 -31.70 -13.21 13.09
N PRO A 11 -31.94 -13.60 14.36
CA PRO A 11 -32.91 -12.90 15.20
C PRO A 11 -32.52 -11.44 15.38
N ILE A 12 -33.53 -10.56 15.48
CA ILE A 12 -33.37 -9.09 15.50
C ILE A 12 -32.43 -8.64 16.63
N GLU A 13 -32.43 -9.37 17.75
CA GLU A 13 -31.61 -9.12 18.94
C GLU A 13 -30.10 -9.31 18.69
N GLU A 14 -29.71 -10.14 17.72
CA GLU A 14 -28.30 -10.38 17.38
C GLU A 14 -27.76 -9.38 16.35
N LEU A 15 -28.62 -8.64 15.66
CA LEU A 15 -28.24 -7.71 14.59
C LEU A 15 -27.33 -6.56 15.05
N PRO A 16 -27.54 -5.91 16.22
CA PRO A 16 -26.66 -4.85 16.70
C PRO A 16 -25.22 -5.32 16.92
N LEU A 17 -25.04 -6.49 17.53
CA LEU A 17 -23.71 -7.06 17.81
C LEU A 17 -23.01 -7.50 16.52
N LEU A 18 -23.75 -8.10 15.58
CA LEU A 18 -23.22 -8.45 14.26
C LEU A 18 -22.83 -7.22 13.47
N PHE A 19 -23.65 -6.16 13.50
CA PHE A 19 -23.34 -4.89 12.88
C PHE A 19 -22.06 -4.30 13.44
N GLN A 20 -21.94 -4.21 14.78
CA GLN A 20 -20.74 -3.68 15.44
C GLN A 20 -19.50 -4.49 15.07
N ARG A 21 -19.58 -5.83 15.06
CA ARG A 21 -18.45 -6.68 14.69
C ARG A 21 -18.07 -6.55 13.22
N ILE A 22 -19.04 -6.50 12.31
CA ILE A 22 -18.76 -6.28 10.88
C ILE A 22 -18.14 -4.91 10.68
N LEU A 23 -18.70 -3.87 11.29
CA LEU A 23 -18.19 -2.50 11.22
C LEU A 23 -16.74 -2.43 11.71
N GLN A 24 -16.47 -2.96 12.91
CA GLN A 24 -15.11 -3.01 13.47
C GLN A 24 -14.15 -3.79 12.58
N ASN A 25 -14.57 -4.93 12.03
CA ASN A 25 -13.74 -5.72 11.11
C ASN A 25 -13.48 -4.96 9.81
N THR A 26 -14.47 -4.27 9.26
CA THR A 26 -14.30 -3.47 8.05
C THR A 26 -13.41 -2.25 8.28
N ILE A 27 -13.53 -1.61 9.45
CA ILE A 27 -12.67 -0.49 9.87
C ILE A 27 -11.23 -0.99 10.02
N ARG A 28 -11.01 -2.09 10.75
CA ARG A 28 -9.67 -2.67 10.90
C ARG A 28 -9.09 -3.12 9.57
N ASP A 29 -9.89 -3.72 8.70
CA ASP A 29 -9.42 -4.13 7.38
C ASP A 29 -9.07 -2.91 6.51
N TYR A 30 -9.87 -1.85 6.58
CA TYR A 30 -9.59 -0.57 5.93
C TYR A 30 -8.29 0.05 6.45
N TYR A 31 -8.11 0.21 7.76
CA TYR A 31 -6.87 0.74 8.34
C TYR A 31 -5.66 -0.16 8.11
N ARG A 32 -5.84 -1.49 8.07
CA ARG A 32 -4.77 -2.42 7.71
C ARG A 32 -4.30 -2.21 6.26
N ARG A 33 -5.22 -1.95 5.33
CA ARG A 33 -4.91 -1.61 3.93
C ARG A 33 -4.26 -0.23 3.83
N GLN A 34 -4.79 0.78 4.52
CA GLN A 34 -4.23 2.12 4.55
C GLN A 34 -2.82 2.17 5.18
N LYS A 35 -2.55 1.36 6.20
CA LYS A 35 -1.21 1.22 6.79
C LYS A 35 -0.21 0.61 5.81
N ILE A 36 -0.65 -0.20 4.82
CA ILE A 36 0.26 -0.61 3.73
C ILE A 36 0.72 0.64 2.98
N ARG A 37 -0.15 1.61 2.68
CA ARG A 37 0.22 2.87 2.01
C ARG A 37 1.28 3.68 2.78
N SER A 38 1.26 3.71 4.11
CA SER A 38 2.29 4.39 4.93
C SER A 38 3.53 3.53 5.22
N LEU A 39 3.38 2.21 5.20
CA LEU A 39 4.53 1.31 5.20
C LEU A 39 5.32 1.40 3.89
N TRP A 40 4.76 1.97 2.83
CA TRP A 40 5.48 2.21 1.57
C TRP A 40 6.45 3.34 1.73
N THR A 41 6.00 4.47 2.29
CA THR A 41 6.89 5.57 2.63
C THR A 41 7.92 5.14 3.68
N SER A 42 7.58 4.28 4.64
CA SER A 42 8.54 3.78 5.65
C SER A 42 9.49 2.66 5.18
N LEU A 43 9.06 1.79 4.25
CA LEU A 43 9.96 0.81 3.64
C LEU A 43 10.86 1.46 2.59
N PHE A 44 10.37 2.50 1.88
CA PHE A 44 11.24 3.39 1.11
C PHE A 44 12.18 4.19 2.03
N SER A 45 11.73 4.65 3.20
CA SER A 45 12.61 5.28 4.21
C SER A 45 13.59 4.33 4.90
N SER A 46 13.50 3.02 4.65
CA SER A 46 14.54 2.06 5.03
C SER A 46 15.66 1.95 3.97
N PHE A 47 15.48 2.58 2.80
CA PHE A 47 16.52 2.79 1.80
C PHE A 47 17.24 4.14 1.96
N THR A 48 16.69 5.09 2.73
CA THR A 48 17.40 6.28 3.19
C THR A 48 18.28 5.92 4.40
N PRO A 49 19.58 6.24 4.39
CA PRO A 49 20.44 5.97 5.54
C PRO A 49 20.17 6.98 6.67
N ASP A 50 19.92 6.43 7.85
CA ASP A 50 19.97 7.05 9.18
C ASP A 50 18.80 7.95 9.60
N ASP A 51 17.94 7.44 10.50
CA ASP A 51 18.02 7.87 11.90
C ASP A 51 17.44 6.80 12.84
N ARG A 52 18.17 6.49 13.91
CA ARG A 52 17.83 5.44 14.88
C ARG A 52 17.09 6.06 16.05
N ASP A 53 15.76 6.03 16.01
CA ASP A 53 14.98 5.94 17.24
C ASP A 53 13.63 5.27 16.99
N LYS A 54 13.45 4.06 17.52
CA LYS A 54 12.18 3.35 17.52
C LYS A 54 11.78 3.08 18.95
N ASN A 55 11.21 4.11 19.59
CA ASN A 55 10.22 3.89 20.63
C ASN A 55 8.86 3.69 19.96
N HIS A 56 8.15 2.68 20.46
CA HIS A 56 7.01 2.03 19.86
C HIS A 56 5.75 2.63 20.47
N GLU A 57 5.19 3.73 19.95
CA GLU A 57 3.85 4.18 20.35
C GLU A 57 3.27 5.14 19.30
N ASP A 58 2.02 4.85 18.92
CA ASP A 58 1.11 5.62 18.06
C ASP A 58 1.71 6.46 16.92
N PHE A 59 1.88 5.80 15.77
CA PHE A 59 1.99 6.47 14.47
C PHE A 59 0.66 7.17 14.16
N ASP A 60 0.54 8.44 14.51
CA ASP A 60 -0.63 9.23 14.16
C ASP A 60 -0.64 9.49 12.64
N ILE A 61 -1.52 8.77 11.96
CA ILE A 61 -1.78 8.90 10.51
C ILE A 61 -2.20 10.34 10.19
N LEU A 62 -2.79 11.06 11.14
CA LEU A 62 -3.23 12.44 10.95
C LEU A 62 -2.05 13.44 10.97
N GLU A 63 -1.00 13.18 11.77
CA GLU A 63 0.23 14.01 11.77
C GLU A 63 1.09 13.78 10.52
N THR A 64 1.04 12.58 9.95
CA THR A 64 1.83 12.21 8.76
C THR A 64 1.14 12.47 7.43
N LEU A 65 -0.13 12.90 7.44
CA LEU A 65 -0.79 13.43 6.24
C LEU A 65 -0.24 14.82 5.98
N PRO A 66 0.66 15.03 4.99
CA PRO A 66 1.00 16.39 4.61
C PRO A 66 -0.32 17.04 4.19
N ILE A 67 -0.68 18.16 4.82
CA ILE A 67 -1.66 19.10 4.28
C ILE A 67 -1.03 19.54 2.96
N LYS A 68 -1.35 18.79 1.90
CA LYS A 68 -0.78 18.99 0.58
C LYS A 68 -1.37 20.29 0.07
N GLN A 69 -0.70 21.40 0.36
CA GLN A 69 -0.83 22.60 -0.42
C GLN A 69 -0.41 22.19 -1.83
N GLU A 70 -1.38 21.93 -2.69
CA GLU A 70 -1.13 21.80 -4.11
C GLU A 70 -0.57 23.14 -4.58
N SER A 71 0.76 23.24 -4.58
CA SER A 71 1.45 24.33 -5.24
C SER A 71 1.03 24.28 -6.71
N ASN A 72 0.15 25.20 -7.12
CA ASN A 72 -0.28 25.37 -8.53
C ASN A 72 0.84 25.93 -9.42
N ASP A 73 2.10 25.75 -9.03
CA ASP A 73 3.26 26.15 -9.80
C ASP A 73 3.43 25.18 -10.99
N PRO A 74 3.35 25.67 -12.24
CA PRO A 74 3.50 24.85 -13.44
C PRO A 74 4.80 24.04 -13.48
N SER A 75 5.88 24.56 -12.90
CA SER A 75 7.17 23.85 -12.83
C SER A 75 7.06 22.56 -12.00
N THR A 76 6.47 22.66 -10.81
CA THR A 76 6.26 21.52 -9.91
C THR A 76 5.30 20.48 -10.48
N GLN A 77 4.33 20.90 -11.31
CA GLN A 77 3.42 19.98 -11.98
C GLN A 77 4.13 19.19 -13.08
N LEU A 78 5.00 19.84 -13.85
CA LEU A 78 5.79 19.20 -14.88
C LEU A 78 6.76 18.16 -14.30
N GLU A 79 7.47 18.51 -13.23
CA GLU A 79 8.38 17.59 -12.53
C GLU A 79 7.64 16.34 -12.01
N LYS A 80 6.45 16.53 -11.41
CA LYS A 80 5.59 15.41 -10.97
C LYS A 80 5.18 14.52 -12.13
N ALA A 81 4.78 15.10 -13.27
CA ALA A 81 4.39 14.34 -14.45
C ALA A 81 5.56 13.52 -15.01
N GLN A 82 6.76 14.11 -15.07
CA GLN A 82 7.99 13.41 -15.48
C GLN A 82 8.34 12.27 -14.52
N LEU A 83 8.23 12.50 -13.21
CA LEU A 83 8.47 11.46 -12.20
C LEU A 83 7.50 10.28 -12.35
N ILE A 84 6.21 10.55 -12.56
CA ILE A 84 5.19 9.51 -12.77
C ILE A 84 5.53 8.69 -14.02
N GLN A 85 5.86 9.34 -15.14
CA GLN A 85 6.28 8.65 -16.37
C GLN A 85 7.50 7.76 -16.13
N LEU A 86 8.48 8.25 -15.38
CA LEU A 86 9.67 7.50 -15.02
C LEU A 86 9.36 6.20 -14.27
N ILE A 87 8.46 6.31 -13.29
CA ILE A 87 8.02 5.19 -12.45
C ILE A 87 7.24 4.18 -13.31
N GLU A 88 6.33 4.64 -14.17
CA GLU A 88 5.58 3.76 -15.07
C GLU A 88 6.52 2.98 -16.01
N GLU A 89 7.53 3.65 -16.58
CA GLU A 89 8.54 2.98 -17.40
C GLU A 89 9.35 1.95 -16.61
N ALA A 90 9.76 2.28 -15.38
CA ALA A 90 10.49 1.36 -14.53
C ALA A 90 9.65 0.13 -14.16
N ILE A 91 8.35 0.30 -13.88
CA ILE A 91 7.44 -0.81 -13.62
C ILE A 91 7.31 -1.71 -14.86
N LYS A 92 7.32 -1.14 -16.07
CA LYS A 92 7.26 -1.87 -17.34
C LYS A 92 8.50 -2.72 -17.64
N THR A 93 9.63 -2.52 -16.95
CA THR A 93 10.82 -3.38 -17.10
C THR A 93 10.84 -4.56 -16.13
N LEU A 94 9.99 -4.56 -15.09
CA LEU A 94 9.94 -5.66 -14.12
C LEU A 94 9.47 -6.97 -14.76
N PRO A 95 10.02 -8.13 -14.34
CA PRO A 95 9.48 -9.44 -14.68
C PRO A 95 7.99 -9.55 -14.31
N LEU A 96 7.21 -10.25 -15.13
CA LEU A 96 5.73 -10.27 -15.04
C LEU A 96 5.21 -10.56 -13.63
N ARG A 97 5.71 -11.62 -12.98
CA ARG A 97 5.28 -12.01 -11.62
C ARG A 97 5.66 -10.99 -10.54
N GLN A 98 6.79 -10.29 -10.71
CA GLN A 98 7.21 -9.23 -9.78
C GLN A 98 6.33 -7.99 -9.95
N ARG A 99 6.03 -7.62 -11.20
CA ARG A 99 5.11 -6.53 -11.54
C ARG A 99 3.71 -6.79 -11.01
N GLU A 100 3.19 -8.00 -11.23
CA GLU A 100 1.87 -8.43 -10.75
C GLU A 100 1.78 -8.30 -9.22
N ALA A 101 2.74 -8.87 -8.50
CA ALA A 101 2.79 -8.76 -7.04
C ALA A 101 2.87 -7.29 -6.58
N PHE A 102 3.69 -6.47 -7.26
CA PHE A 102 3.86 -5.06 -6.93
C PHE A 102 2.55 -4.27 -7.14
N ILE A 103 1.91 -4.39 -8.30
CA ILE A 103 0.67 -3.67 -8.62
C ILE A 103 -0.43 -4.05 -7.62
N LEU A 104 -0.67 -5.35 -7.42
CA LEU A 104 -1.72 -5.81 -6.51
C LEU A 104 -1.49 -5.32 -5.08
N ARG A 105 -0.25 -5.32 -4.61
CA ARG A 105 0.07 -4.96 -3.23
C ARG A 105 0.08 -3.46 -2.98
N TYR A 106 0.47 -2.67 -3.98
CA TYR A 106 0.90 -1.29 -3.77
C TYR A 106 0.10 -0.27 -4.56
N TRP A 107 -0.46 -0.67 -5.69
CA TRP A 107 -1.40 0.13 -6.44
C TRP A 107 -2.85 -0.19 -6.02
N GLU A 108 -3.18 -1.47 -5.91
CA GLU A 108 -4.53 -1.95 -5.58
C GLU A 108 -4.73 -2.16 -4.06
N GLU A 109 -3.70 -1.88 -3.24
CA GLU A 109 -3.72 -1.98 -1.77
C GLU A 109 -4.24 -3.34 -1.23
N MET A 110 -4.03 -4.42 -1.98
CA MET A 110 -4.48 -5.76 -1.59
C MET A 110 -3.63 -6.35 -0.47
N SER A 111 -4.21 -7.21 0.35
CA SER A 111 -3.46 -7.93 1.38
C SER A 111 -2.67 -9.12 0.86
N LEU A 112 -1.68 -9.60 1.62
CA LEU A 112 -0.83 -10.73 1.21
C LEU A 112 -1.65 -11.98 0.86
N ALA A 113 -2.65 -12.29 1.69
CA ALA A 113 -3.56 -13.41 1.46
C ALA A 113 -4.36 -13.23 0.15
N GLU A 114 -4.93 -12.05 -0.09
CA GLU A 114 -5.70 -11.77 -1.30
C GLU A 114 -4.81 -11.82 -2.55
N THR A 115 -3.62 -11.23 -2.49
CA THR A 115 -2.64 -11.27 -3.58
C THR A 115 -2.17 -12.70 -3.85
N ALA A 116 -1.92 -13.49 -2.81
CA ALA A 116 -1.51 -14.89 -2.92
C ALA A 116 -2.58 -15.74 -3.64
N ILE A 117 -3.86 -15.50 -3.32
CA ILE A 117 -5.00 -16.14 -4.01
C ILE A 117 -5.02 -15.74 -5.49
N ILE A 118 -4.92 -14.45 -5.82
CA ILE A 118 -4.95 -13.96 -7.22
C ILE A 118 -3.76 -14.52 -8.02
N MET A 119 -2.56 -14.47 -7.45
CA MET A 119 -1.34 -14.93 -8.11
C MET A 119 -1.23 -16.46 -8.15
N ASN A 120 -2.11 -17.18 -7.43
CA ASN A 120 -2.07 -18.62 -7.22
C ASN A 120 -0.72 -19.09 -6.67
N CYS A 121 -0.25 -18.47 -5.58
CA CYS A 121 1.02 -18.79 -4.93
C CYS A 121 0.95 -18.63 -3.41
N SER A 122 2.03 -18.91 -2.69
CA SER A 122 2.06 -18.71 -1.23
C SER A 122 2.25 -17.24 -0.85
N GLU A 123 1.79 -16.83 0.34
CA GLU A 123 2.07 -15.48 0.86
C GLU A 123 3.59 -15.20 0.95
N GLY A 124 4.40 -16.23 1.21
CA GLY A 124 5.86 -16.13 1.18
C GLY A 124 6.38 -15.77 -0.21
N SER A 125 5.86 -16.41 -1.25
CA SER A 125 6.18 -16.10 -2.65
C SER A 125 5.81 -14.67 -3.02
N VAL A 126 4.64 -14.19 -2.59
CA VAL A 126 4.23 -12.78 -2.78
C VAL A 126 5.25 -11.84 -2.15
N LYS A 127 5.66 -12.07 -0.88
CA LYS A 127 6.68 -11.26 -0.22
C LYS A 127 7.99 -11.23 -1.00
N THR A 128 8.45 -12.38 -1.50
CA THR A 128 9.68 -12.46 -2.30
C THR A 128 9.55 -11.68 -3.60
N HIS A 129 8.44 -11.82 -4.33
CA HIS A 129 8.22 -11.08 -5.57
C HIS A 129 8.16 -9.57 -5.33
N CYS A 130 7.46 -9.13 -4.29
CA CYS A 130 7.40 -7.73 -3.90
C CYS A 130 8.77 -7.15 -3.53
N SER A 131 9.53 -7.87 -2.69
CA SER A 131 10.87 -7.42 -2.26
C SER A 131 11.85 -7.29 -3.44
N ARG A 132 11.79 -8.23 -4.39
CA ARG A 132 12.62 -8.14 -5.61
C ARG A 132 12.16 -6.99 -6.50
N ALA A 133 10.85 -6.82 -6.68
CA ALA A 133 10.29 -5.72 -7.46
C ALA A 133 10.74 -4.35 -6.92
N THR A 134 10.61 -4.13 -5.61
CA THR A 134 11.00 -2.85 -4.97
C THR A 134 12.49 -2.59 -5.12
N HIS A 135 13.33 -3.60 -4.90
CA HIS A 135 14.77 -3.46 -5.07
C HIS A 135 15.14 -3.10 -6.51
N THR A 136 14.57 -3.80 -7.50
CA THR A 136 14.81 -3.49 -8.91
C THR A 136 14.34 -2.07 -9.27
N LEU A 137 13.14 -1.66 -8.83
CA LEU A 137 12.66 -0.30 -9.06
C LEU A 137 13.57 0.76 -8.43
N ALA A 138 14.02 0.55 -7.19
CA ALA A 138 14.93 1.46 -6.51
C ALA A 138 16.24 1.63 -7.29
N THR A 139 16.81 0.53 -7.80
CA THR A 139 18.03 0.60 -8.62
C THR A 139 17.82 1.36 -9.94
N ILE A 140 16.69 1.15 -10.62
CA ILE A 140 16.37 1.83 -11.88
C ILE A 140 16.15 3.33 -11.65
N LEU A 141 15.37 3.69 -10.63
CA LEU A 141 15.04 5.08 -10.33
C LEU A 141 16.28 5.87 -9.88
N LYS A 142 17.13 5.25 -9.05
CA LYS A 142 18.43 5.83 -8.66
C LYS A 142 19.34 6.08 -9.86
N ALA A 143 19.40 5.14 -10.81
CA ALA A 143 20.18 5.30 -12.03
C ALA A 143 19.64 6.43 -12.95
N LYS A 144 18.35 6.75 -12.84
CA LYS A 144 17.71 7.87 -13.56
C LYS A 144 17.73 9.20 -12.76
N GLY A 145 18.48 9.27 -11.65
CA GLY A 145 18.69 10.49 -10.88
C GLY A 145 17.59 10.82 -9.88
N VAL A 146 16.68 9.88 -9.59
CA VAL A 146 15.71 10.02 -8.50
C VAL A 146 16.37 9.53 -7.22
N GLU A 147 16.62 10.45 -6.28
CA GLU A 147 16.98 10.07 -4.91
C GLU A 147 15.71 9.60 -4.19
N LEU A 148 15.76 8.36 -3.68
CA LEU A 148 14.69 7.69 -2.94
C LEU A 148 15.08 7.54 -1.47
#